data_AF-A0A378MYF3-F1
#
_entry.id   AF-A0A378MYF3-F1
#
_cell.length_a   1.000
_cell.length_b   1.000
_cell.length_c   1.000
_cell.angle_alpha   90.00
_cell.angle_beta   90.00
_cell.angle_gamma   90.00
#
_symmetry.space_group_name_H-M   'P 1'
#
loop_
_entity.id
_entity.type
_entity.pdbx_description
1 polymer ?
#
loop_
_entity_poly.entity_id
_entity_poly.type
_entity_poly.pdbx_seq_one_letter_code
_entity_poly.pdbx_strand_id
1 'polypeptide(L)' 'MKLASPGSKINSSADKKNHTIITEINLANNQVLNRCWGFDKTDPVGKYKMEIQINDHIFKGLEFEL' A
#
# COMPACT_ATOMS: atom_id res chain seq x y z
N MET A 1 5.02 -1.36 -13.17
CA MET A 1 4.55 -1.35 -11.77
C MET A 1 5.70 -1.45 -10.77
N LYS A 2 5.77 -0.58 -9.76
CA LYS A 2 6.46 -0.92 -8.49
C LYS A 2 5.46 -0.66 -7.38
N LEU A 3 4.58 -1.63 -7.12
CA LEU A 3 3.58 -1.60 -6.03
C LEU A 3 4.22 -1.18 -4.70
N ALA A 4 5.48 -1.59 -4.52
CA ALA A 4 6.38 -1.12 -3.49
C ALA A 4 7.19 0.08 -3.97
N SER A 5 6.99 1.25 -3.37
CA SER A 5 7.93 2.36 -3.51
C SER A 5 9.30 1.98 -2.89
N PRO A 6 10.40 2.65 -3.27
CA PRO A 6 11.70 2.43 -2.64
C PRO A 6 11.60 2.50 -1.11
N GLY A 7 12.20 1.52 -0.41
CA GLY A 7 12.13 1.42 1.06
C GLY A 7 10.90 0.67 1.61
N SER A 8 9.95 0.25 0.76
CA SER A 8 8.82 -0.57 1.22
C SER A 8 9.26 -2.00 1.54
N LYS A 9 8.66 -2.59 2.57
CA LYS A 9 8.78 -4.01 2.90
C LYS A 9 7.62 -4.77 2.27
N ILE A 10 7.90 -5.95 1.70
CA ILE A 10 6.88 -6.83 1.13
C ILE A 10 6.86 -8.12 1.93
N ASN A 11 5.73 -8.40 2.57
CA ASN A 11 5.49 -9.67 3.25
C ASN A 11 4.49 -10.47 2.39
N SER A 12 4.80 -11.73 2.14
CA SER A 12 3.90 -12.63 1.39
C SER A 12 3.52 -13.81 2.27
N SER A 13 2.28 -14.26 2.17
CA SER A 13 1.85 -15.51 2.79
C SER A 13 2.64 -16.70 2.23
N ALA A 14 2.70 -17.80 2.98
CA ALA A 14 3.42 -19.01 2.57
C ALA A 14 2.93 -19.58 1.22
N ASP A 15 1.64 -19.42 0.92
CA ASP A 15 1.01 -19.83 -0.34
C ASP A 15 1.11 -18.79 -1.46
N LYS A 16 1.74 -17.62 -1.20
CA LYS A 16 1.93 -16.50 -2.12
C LYS A 16 0.63 -15.94 -2.72
N LYS A 17 -0.51 -16.08 -2.04
CA LYS A 17 -1.78 -15.50 -2.47
C LYS A 17 -2.06 -14.13 -1.87
N ASN A 18 -1.51 -13.86 -0.69
CA ASN A 18 -1.66 -12.59 0.00
C ASN A 18 -0.31 -11.89 0.06
N HIS A 19 -0.28 -10.66 -0.44
CA HIS A 19 0.88 -9.79 -0.40
C HIS A 19 0.55 -8.52 0.37
N THR A 20 1.35 -8.23 1.39
CA THR A 20 1.23 -7.03 2.21
C THR A 20 2.44 -6.15 1.95
N ILE A 21 2.19 -4.93 1.48
CA ILE A 21 3.23 -3.95 1.19
C ILE A 21 3.16 -2.87 2.27
N ILE A 22 4.23 -2.79 3.06
CA ILE A 22 4.34 -1.85 4.17
C ILE A 22 5.29 -0.75 3.75
N THR A 23 4.80 0.49 3.71
CA THR A 23 5.68 1.65 3.55
C THR A 23 5.56 2.56 4.76
N GLU A 24 6.69 2.77 5.44
CA GLU A 24 6.80 3.78 6.48
C GLU A 24 7.20 5.11 5.81
N ILE A 25 6.51 6.18 6.19
CA ILE A 25 6.78 7.53 5.66
C ILE A 25 7.00 8.44 6.86
N ASN A 26 8.25 8.89 7.01
CA ASN A 26 8.61 9.89 8.01
C ASN A 26 8.52 11.28 7.36
N LEU A 27 7.47 12.03 7.67
CA LEU A 27 7.32 13.41 7.21
C LEU A 27 7.94 14.34 8.25
N ALA A 28 8.78 15.27 7.80
CA ALA A 28 9.21 16.40 8.61
C ALA A 28 8.25 17.59 8.37
N ASN A 29 7.76 18.19 9.45
CA ASN A 29 7.10 19.52 9.52
C ASN A 29 6.10 19.86 8.40
N ASN A 30 4.78 19.70 8.65
CA ASN A 30 3.67 20.24 7.84
C ASN A 30 3.71 19.96 6.32
N GLN A 31 4.49 19.00 5.86
CA GLN A 31 4.52 18.62 4.46
C GLN A 31 3.26 17.85 4.08
N VAL A 32 2.59 18.31 3.01
CA VAL A 32 1.48 17.59 2.41
C VAL A 32 2.04 16.33 1.74
N LEU A 33 1.59 15.17 2.21
CA LEU A 33 1.89 13.90 1.57
C LEU A 33 0.83 13.60 0.53
N ASN A 34 1.24 13.53 -0.74
CA ASN A 34 0.44 12.96 -1.81
C ASN A 34 1.10 11.67 -2.28
N ARG A 35 0.38 10.55 -2.14
CA ARG A 35 0.82 9.25 -2.63
C ARG A 35 -0.28 8.61 -3.45
N CYS A 36 0.00 8.46 -4.74
CA CYS A 36 -0.91 7.82 -5.68
C CYS A 36 -0.51 6.35 -5.85
N TRP A 37 -1.49 5.47 -5.80
CA TRP A 37 -1.37 4.13 -6.37
C TRP A 37 -1.90 4.16 -7.79
N GLY A 38 -1.15 3.58 -8.70
CA GLY A 38 -1.58 3.32 -10.07
C GLY A 38 -1.56 1.82 -10.29
N PHE A 39 -2.48 1.33 -11.11
CA PHE A 39 -2.55 -0.04 -11.55
C PHE A 39 -2.26 -0.09 -13.05
N ASP A 40 -1.45 -1.05 -13.46
CA ASP A 40 -1.11 -1.27 -14.86
C ASP A 40 -1.38 -2.73 -15.29
N LYS A 41 -1.18 -3.02 -16.58
CA LYS A 41 -1.51 -4.33 -17.16
C LYS A 41 -0.68 -5.49 -16.59
N THR A 42 0.37 -5.22 -15.81
CA THR A 42 1.19 -6.24 -15.16
C THR A 42 0.65 -6.65 -13.80
N ASP A 43 -0.37 -5.96 -13.30
CA ASP A 43 -0.96 -6.27 -12.01
C ASP A 43 -1.93 -7.45 -12.06
N PRO A 44 -1.96 -8.27 -10.99
CA PRO A 44 -2.88 -9.38 -10.90
C PRO A 44 -4.32 -8.90 -10.70
N VAL A 45 -5.24 -9.28 -11.58
CA VAL A 45 -6.66 -8.99 -11.41
C VAL A 45 -7.15 -9.55 -10.07
N GLY A 46 -7.81 -8.71 -9.27
CA GLY A 46 -8.26 -9.10 -7.94
C GLY A 46 -8.77 -7.94 -7.09
N LYS A 47 -9.02 -8.25 -5.81
CA LYS A 47 -9.45 -7.26 -4.82
C LYS A 47 -8.24 -6.65 -4.13
N TYR A 48 -8.20 -5.33 -4.08
CA TYR A 48 -7.15 -4.59 -3.38
C TYR A 48 -7.75 -3.92 -2.15
N LYS A 49 -7.10 -4.15 -1.01
CA LYS A 49 -7.45 -3.50 0.25
C LYS A 49 -6.28 -2.68 0.73
N MET A 50 -6.59 -1.50 1.22
CA MET A 50 -5.62 -0.59 1.77
C MET A 50 -5.96 -0.29 3.22
N GLU A 51 -4.92 -0.33 4.04
CA GLU A 51 -4.95 0.17 5.40
C GLU A 51 -3.97 1.34 5.49
N ILE A 52 -4.44 2.46 6.04
CA ILE A 52 -3.62 3.64 6.28
C ILE A 52 -3.57 3.88 7.78
N GLN A 53 -2.36 3.97 8.33
CA GLN A 53 -2.15 4.44 9.69
C GLN A 53 -1.54 5.85 9.66
N ILE A 54 -2.18 6.77 10.38
CA ILE A 54 -1.69 8.14 10.61
C ILE A 54 -1.66 8.37 12.11
N ASN A 55 -0.45 8.47 12.68
CA ASN A 55 -0.24 8.48 14.13
C ASN A 55 -0.96 7.27 14.78
N ASP A 56 -1.89 7.53 15.69
CA ASP A 56 -2.66 6.51 16.41
C ASP A 56 -3.98 6.12 15.71
N HIS A 57 -4.28 6.72 14.56
CA HIS A 57 -5.51 6.45 13.81
C HIS A 57 -5.25 5.44 12.69
N ILE A 58 -6.09 4.41 12.63
CA ILE A 58 -6.03 3.36 11.61
C ILE A 58 -7.32 3.38 10.79
N PHE A 59 -7.18 3.62 9.49
CA PHE A 59 -8.23 3.51 8.49
C PHE A 59 -8.09 2.16 7.80
N LYS A 60 -9.04 1.25 8.03
CA LYS A 60 -9.03 -0.12 7.48
C LYS A 60 -10.05 -0.30 6.38
N GLY A 61 -9.80 -1.27 5.51
CA GLY A 61 -10.79 -1.72 4.53
C GLY A 61 -11.12 -0.66 3.48
N LEU A 62 -10.16 0.17 3.10
CA LEU A 62 -10.30 1.01 1.91
C LEU A 62 -10.14 0.09 0.70
N GLU A 63 -11.25 -0.24 0.04
CA GLU A 63 -11.30 -1.22 -1.04
C GLU A 63 -11.35 -0.53 -2.41
N PHE A 64 -10.62 -1.10 -3.36
CA PHE A 64 -10.65 -0.72 -4.77
C PHE A 64 -10.79 -2.00 -5.60
N GLU A 65 -11.60 -1.95 -6.65
CA GLU A 65 -11.77 -3.03 -7.62
C GLU A 65 -11.32 -2.57 -9.00
N LEU A 66 -10.60 -3.44 -9.72
CA LEU A 66 -10.15 -3.26 -11.10
C LEU A 66 -10.78 -4.32 -12.00
#